data_AF-A0A0R2TN55-F1
#
_entry.id   AF-A0A0R2TN55-F1
#
_cell.length_a   1.000
_cell.length_b   1.000
_cell.length_c   1.000
_cell.angle_alpha   90.00
_cell.angle_beta   90.00
_cell.angle_gamma   90.00
#
_symmetry.space_group_name_H-M   'P 1'
#
loop_
_entity.id
_entity.type
_entity.pdbx_description
1 polymer ?
#
loop_
_entity_poly.entity_id
_entity_poly.type
_entity_poly.pdbx_seq_one_letter_code
_entity_poly.pdbx_strand_id
1 'polypeptide(L)'
;MEKEEILKRINSANKSTLMETLEMNFIDVGEDYLIAKMPVNSRVYQPDGVLHGGATVALAESVGSAASYMSVDHKTQMVRGIIISANHLKSVNEGFVYAKAT
;
A
#
# COMPACT_ATOMS: atom_id res chain seq x y z
N MET A 1 -0.77 -21.50 -4.60
CA MET A 1 -2.00 -20.67 -4.65
C MET A 1 -1.82 -19.74 -5.83
N GLU A 2 -2.78 -19.69 -6.75
CA GLU A 2 -2.68 -18.80 -7.91
C GLU A 2 -2.56 -17.34 -7.45
N LYS A 3 -1.78 -16.54 -8.19
CA LYS A 3 -1.53 -15.11 -7.90
C LYS A 3 -2.82 -14.34 -7.63
N GLU A 4 -3.86 -14.61 -8.41
CA GLU A 4 -5.14 -13.93 -8.28
C GLU A 4 -5.85 -14.24 -6.95
N GLU A 5 -5.72 -15.46 -6.44
CA GLU A 5 -6.31 -15.85 -5.15
C GLU A 5 -5.57 -15.18 -3.98
N ILE A 6 -4.25 -15.04 -4.07
CA ILE A 6 -3.45 -14.26 -3.11
C ILE A 6 -3.96 -12.82 -3.08
N LEU A 7 -4.08 -12.19 -4.25
CA LEU A 7 -4.53 -10.79 -4.35
C LEU A 7 -5.96 -10.59 -3.83
N LYS A 8 -6.88 -11.53 -4.13
CA LYS A 8 -8.25 -11.50 -3.57
C LYS A 8 -8.23 -11.55 -2.05
N ARG A 9 -7.42 -12.46 -1.48
CA ARG A 9 -7.30 -12.63 -0.04
C ARG A 9 -6.72 -11.39 0.63
N ILE A 10 -5.63 -10.81 0.11
CA ILE A 10 -5.02 -9.62 0.70
C ILE A 10 -5.96 -8.42 0.60
N ASN A 11 -6.58 -8.17 -0.56
CA ASN A 11 -7.51 -7.05 -0.73
C ASN A 11 -8.78 -7.18 0.12
N SER A 12 -9.20 -8.40 0.50
CA SER A 12 -10.35 -8.59 1.41
C SER A 12 -10.13 -7.95 2.78
N ALA A 13 -8.87 -7.78 3.21
CA ALA A 13 -8.51 -7.13 4.46
C ALA A 13 -8.58 -5.59 4.41
N ASN A 14 -8.78 -4.99 3.23
CA ASN A 14 -8.83 -3.53 3.09
C ASN A 14 -10.13 -2.93 3.66
N LYS A 15 -11.20 -3.71 3.73
CA LYS A 15 -12.53 -3.24 4.15
C LYS A 15 -12.52 -2.62 5.55
N SER A 16 -13.13 -1.45 5.67
CA SER A 16 -13.21 -0.65 6.89
C SER A 16 -11.84 -0.28 7.47
N THR A 17 -10.85 -0.04 6.59
CA THR A 17 -9.50 0.40 6.96
C THR A 17 -9.10 1.66 6.19
N LEU A 18 -7.93 2.22 6.52
CA LEU A 18 -7.34 3.31 5.75
C LEU A 18 -7.11 2.96 4.27
N MET A 19 -6.82 1.69 3.95
CA MET A 19 -6.62 1.25 2.56
C MET A 19 -7.90 1.40 1.75
N GLU A 20 -9.08 1.11 2.32
CA GLU A 20 -10.37 1.37 1.66
C GLU A 20 -10.63 2.87 1.54
N THR A 21 -10.42 3.65 2.61
CA THR A 21 -10.60 5.11 2.60
C THR A 21 -9.80 5.80 1.51
N LEU A 22 -8.57 5.32 1.26
CA LEU A 22 -7.66 5.86 0.24
C LEU A 22 -7.73 5.10 -1.09
N GLU A 23 -8.67 4.17 -1.26
CA GLU A 23 -8.89 3.37 -2.48
C GLU A 23 -7.64 2.60 -2.96
N MET A 24 -6.82 2.14 -2.02
CA MET A 24 -5.65 1.32 -2.30
C MET A 24 -6.04 -0.09 -2.72
N ASN A 25 -5.31 -0.64 -3.69
CA ASN A 25 -5.51 -2.01 -4.16
C ASN A 25 -4.17 -2.70 -4.45
N PHE A 26 -3.99 -3.90 -3.91
CA PHE A 26 -2.90 -4.79 -4.29
C PHE A 26 -3.18 -5.35 -5.69
N ILE A 27 -2.21 -5.20 -6.60
CA ILE A 27 -2.39 -5.50 -8.03
C ILE A 27 -1.42 -6.55 -8.55
N ASP A 28 -0.33 -6.80 -7.84
CA ASP A 28 0.68 -7.79 -8.24
C ASP A 28 1.39 -8.37 -7.02
N VAL A 29 1.80 -9.63 -7.12
CA VAL A 29 2.60 -10.36 -6.16
C VAL A 29 3.48 -11.35 -6.92
N GLY A 30 4.75 -11.42 -6.51
CA GLY A 30 5.74 -12.38 -7.00
C GLY A 30 6.43 -13.11 -5.83
N GLU A 31 7.53 -13.77 -6.13
CA GLU A 31 8.31 -14.48 -5.09
C GLU A 31 8.98 -13.53 -4.09
N ASP A 32 9.41 -12.35 -4.56
CA ASP A 32 10.21 -11.37 -3.82
C ASP A 32 9.58 -9.97 -3.85
N TYR A 33 8.30 -9.84 -4.22
CA TYR A 33 7.66 -8.54 -4.24
C TYR A 33 6.14 -8.55 -4.04
N LEU A 34 5.64 -7.39 -3.62
CA LEU A 34 4.22 -7.05 -3.57
C LEU A 34 4.01 -5.64 -4.13
N ILE A 35 2.98 -5.44 -4.96
CA ILE A 35 2.65 -4.14 -5.55
C ILE A 35 1.22 -3.75 -5.21
N ALA A 36 1.04 -2.51 -4.74
CA ALA A 36 -0.26 -1.86 -4.67
C ALA A 36 -0.26 -0.53 -5.42
N LYS A 37 -1.46 -0.07 -5.76
CA LYS A 37 -1.71 1.25 -6.35
C LYS A 37 -2.72 2.04 -5.53
N MET A 38 -2.64 3.37 -5.63
CA MET A 38 -3.57 4.32 -5.03
C MET A 38 -3.90 5.42 -6.04
N PRO A 39 -5.18 5.78 -6.24
CA PRO A 39 -5.53 6.89 -7.12
C PRO A 39 -5.10 8.23 -6.51
N VAL A 40 -4.70 9.16 -7.38
CA VAL A 40 -4.37 10.54 -7.03
C VAL A 40 -5.58 11.40 -7.39
N ASN A 41 -6.39 11.72 -6.38
CA ASN A 41 -7.60 12.52 -6.49
C ASN A 41 -7.83 13.36 -5.21
N SER A 42 -8.94 14.10 -5.14
CA SER A 42 -9.25 15.01 -4.04
C SER A 42 -9.26 14.38 -2.63
N ARG A 43 -9.35 13.06 -2.50
CA ARG A 43 -9.23 12.36 -1.21
C ARG A 43 -7.81 12.37 -0.64
N VAL A 44 -6.80 12.49 -1.50
CA VAL A 44 -5.38 12.38 -1.14
C VAL A 44 -4.57 13.61 -1.51
N TYR A 45 -5.23 14.70 -1.93
CA TYR A 45 -4.54 15.95 -2.21
C TYR A 45 -4.13 16.67 -0.92
N GLN A 46 -3.04 17.41 -1.01
CA GLN A 46 -2.74 18.50 -0.09
C GLN A 46 -3.41 19.80 -0.61
N PRO A 47 -3.39 20.91 0.16
CA PRO A 47 -4.16 22.12 -0.17
C PRO A 47 -3.90 22.78 -1.53
N ASP A 48 -2.75 22.50 -2.16
CA ASP A 48 -2.37 23.03 -3.47
C ASP A 48 -2.83 22.15 -4.66
N GLY A 49 -3.56 21.06 -4.39
CA GLY A 49 -4.12 20.18 -5.41
C GLY A 49 -3.18 19.10 -5.93
N VAL A 50 -2.03 18.85 -5.28
CA VAL A 50 -1.16 17.71 -5.60
C VAL A 50 -1.19 16.64 -4.51
N LEU A 51 -0.68 15.44 -4.80
CA LEU A 51 -0.62 14.32 -3.88
C LEU A 51 0.05 14.68 -2.55
N HIS A 52 -0.66 14.45 -1.45
CA HIS A 52 -0.15 14.64 -0.11
C HIS A 52 0.95 13.61 0.20
N GLY A 53 2.09 14.08 0.69
CA GLY A 53 3.25 13.23 1.03
C GLY A 53 2.90 12.10 2.01
N GLY A 54 2.08 12.41 3.02
CA GLY A 54 1.55 11.41 3.96
C GLY A 54 0.72 10.30 3.32
N ALA A 55 0.00 10.55 2.22
CA ALA A 55 -0.72 9.50 1.51
C ALA A 55 0.25 8.56 0.77
N THR A 56 1.38 9.09 0.28
CA THR A 56 2.47 8.29 -0.27
C THR A 56 3.08 7.38 0.79
N VAL A 57 3.34 7.90 1.99
CA VAL A 57 3.88 7.12 3.11
C VAL A 57 2.87 6.06 3.58
N ALA A 58 1.57 6.40 3.64
CA ALA A 58 0.53 5.43 3.98
C ALA A 58 0.45 4.27 2.99
N LEU A 59 0.57 4.54 1.68
CA LEU A 59 0.64 3.50 0.66
C LEU A 59 1.89 2.63 0.84
N ALA A 60 3.05 3.25 1.05
CA ALA A 60 4.31 2.52 1.27
C ALA A 60 4.25 1.61 2.52
N GLU A 61 3.79 2.12 3.65
CA GLU A 61 3.62 1.36 4.90
C GLU A 61 2.63 0.20 4.72
N SER A 62 1.53 0.42 3.99
CA SER A 62 0.53 -0.61 3.74
C SER A 62 1.10 -1.78 2.94
N VAL A 63 1.89 -1.50 1.89
CA VAL A 63 2.52 -2.55 1.07
C VAL A 63 3.65 -3.25 1.84
N GLY A 64 4.50 -2.49 2.54
CA GLY A 64 5.59 -3.06 3.35
C GLY A 64 5.09 -3.94 4.50
N SER A 65 4.03 -3.52 5.18
CA SER A 65 3.39 -4.30 6.25
C SER A 65 2.75 -5.58 5.72
N ALA A 66 2.03 -5.52 4.59
CA ALA A 66 1.44 -6.70 3.98
C ALA A 66 2.51 -7.70 3.51
N ALA A 67 3.58 -7.23 2.87
CA ALA A 67 4.71 -8.07 2.47
C ALA A 67 5.37 -8.74 3.69
N SER A 68 5.63 -7.99 4.76
CA SER A 68 6.19 -8.52 6.00
C SER A 68 5.28 -9.57 6.66
N TYR A 69 3.96 -9.34 6.64
CA TYR A 69 2.98 -10.30 7.17
C TYR A 69 2.97 -11.62 6.39
N MET A 70 3.20 -11.56 5.07
CA MET A 70 3.29 -12.76 4.22
C MET A 70 4.59 -13.55 4.44
N SER A 71 5.61 -12.92 4.99
CA SER A 71 6.94 -13.50 5.22
C SER A 71 7.12 -14.16 6.59
N VAL A 72 6.09 -14.20 7.44
CA VAL A 72 6.16 -14.76 8.81
C VAL A 72 5.09 -15.82 9.07
N ASP A 73 5.30 -16.66 10.09
CA ASP A 73 4.25 -17.56 10.56
C ASP A 73 3.26 -16.80 11.45
N HIS A 74 2.16 -16.35 10.84
CA HIS A 74 1.09 -15.60 11.50
C HIS A 74 0.35 -16.36 12.61
N LYS A 75 0.60 -17.66 12.81
CA LYS A 75 0.08 -18.38 13.99
C LYS A 75 0.89 -18.10 15.26
N THR A 76 2.16 -17.75 15.10
CA THR A 76 3.11 -17.58 16.20
C THR A 76 3.73 -16.18 16.27
N GLN A 77 3.67 -15.43 15.16
CA GLN A 77 4.29 -14.14 14.99
C GLN A 77 3.27 -13.06 14.62
N MET A 78 3.54 -11.83 15.04
CA MET A 78 2.78 -10.64 14.67
C MET A 78 3.73 -9.56 14.14
N VAL A 79 3.30 -8.87 13.10
CA VAL A 79 4.05 -7.77 12.47
C VAL A 79 3.47 -6.41 12.88
N ARG A 80 4.37 -5.48 13.19
CA ARG A 80 4.07 -4.07 13.47
C ARG A 80 5.13 -3.19 12.83
N GLY A 81 4.71 -2.13 12.15
CA GLY A 81 5.59 -1.04 11.74
C GLY A 81 6.17 -0.35 12.97
N ILE A 82 7.47 -0.07 12.93
CA ILE A 82 8.19 0.63 14.02
C ILE A 82 8.65 2.00 13.54
N ILE A 83 9.28 2.06 12.36
CA ILE A 83 9.83 3.28 11.77
C ILE A 83 9.60 3.22 10.25
N ILE A 84 9.13 4.33 9.69
CA ILE A 84 9.12 4.57 8.25
C ILE A 84 9.74 5.94 7.97
N SER A 85 10.50 6.04 6.88
CA SER A 85 11.04 7.30 6.37
C SER A 85 10.86 7.37 4.86
N ALA A 86 10.69 8.58 4.32
CA ALA A 86 10.46 8.80 2.91
C ALA A 86 11.07 10.13 2.44
N ASN A 87 11.50 10.16 1.18
CA ASN A 87 11.85 11.39 0.47
C ASN A 87 10.84 11.60 -0.67
N HIS A 88 10.26 12.80 -0.77
CA HIS A 88 9.32 13.14 -1.83
C HIS A 88 10.07 13.74 -3.02
N LEU A 89 10.17 12.98 -4.12
CA LEU A 89 11.03 13.34 -5.26
C LEU A 89 10.31 14.11 -6.38
N LYS A 90 9.01 13.85 -6.58
CA LYS A 90 8.24 14.43 -7.68
C LYS A 90 6.78 14.63 -7.27
N SER A 91 6.20 15.74 -7.69
CA SER A 91 4.78 16.05 -7.53
C SER A 91 3.91 15.26 -8.53
N VAL A 92 2.72 14.85 -8.10
CA VAL A 92 1.72 14.14 -8.89
C VAL A 92 0.35 14.74 -8.58
N ASN A 93 -0.46 15.06 -9.58
CA ASN A 93 -1.77 15.71 -9.41
C ASN A 93 -2.94 14.90 -9.99
N GLU A 94 -2.69 13.83 -10.73
CA GLU A 94 -3.72 12.95 -11.29
C GLU A 94 -3.20 11.53 -11.53
N GLY A 95 -4.09 10.60 -11.86
CA GLY A 95 -3.75 9.23 -12.21
C GLY A 95 -3.59 8.31 -11.00
N PHE A 96 -2.55 7.47 -11.02
CA PHE A 96 -2.27 6.50 -9.95
C PHE A 96 -0.80 6.57 -9.55
N VAL A 97 -0.54 6.39 -8.25
CA VAL A 97 0.79 6.05 -7.74
C VAL A 97 0.85 4.58 -7.37
N TYR A 98 2.05 4.03 -7.42
CA TYR A 98 2.33 2.61 -7.23
C TYR A 98 3.43 2.47 -6.19
N ALA A 99 3.25 1.53 -5.25
CA ALA A 99 4.27 1.13 -4.31
C ALA A 99 4.61 -0.33 -4.52
N LYS A 100 5.92 -0.61 -4.59
CA LYS A 100 6.49 -1.97 -4.65
C LYS A 100 7.30 -2.19 -3.40
N ALA A 101 6.96 -3.21 -2.61
CA ALA A 101 7.84 -3.74 -1.57
C ALA A 101 8.64 -4.91 -2.15
N THR A 102 9.91 -5.00 -1.75
CA THR A 102 10.89 -6.03 -2.12
C THR A 102 11.79 -6.31 -0.93
#